data_AF-A0A6C0PAF6-F1
#
_entry.id   AF-A0A6C0PAF6-F1
#
_cell.length_a   1.000
_cell.length_b   1.000
_cell.length_c   1.000
_cell.angle_alpha   90.00
_cell.angle_beta   90.00
_cell.angle_gamma   90.00
#
_symmetry.space_group_name_H-M   'P 1'
#
loop_
_entity.id
_entity.type
_entity.pdbx_description
1 polymer ?
#
loop_
_entity_poly.entity_id
_entity_poly.type
_entity_poly.pdbx_seq_one_letter_code
_entity_poly.pdbx_strand_id
1 'polypeptide(L)'
;MRINLSRLKESLPTPTPYLQEYTSGLFRAIEFAHNTHYSDEVDWNSFTLEEAMLAMEMACAYEGVEGLDGYSAGDRPNEGNAIHELLLSQYTIRALKAASPEKRGEDVEFF
;
A
#
# COMPACT_ATOMS: atom_id res chain seq x y z
N MET A 1 -16.64 -8.02 15.42
CA MET A 1 -15.38 -7.50 16.00
C MET A 1 -15.38 -5.98 15.87
N ARG A 2 -15.29 -5.22 16.97
CA ARG A 2 -15.15 -3.75 16.92
C ARG A 2 -13.67 -3.42 17.16
N ILE A 3 -12.97 -2.96 16.14
CA ILE A 3 -11.57 -2.52 16.26
C ILE A 3 -11.58 -1.10 16.84
N ASN A 4 -10.86 -0.90 17.94
CA ASN A 4 -10.63 0.42 18.50
C ASN A 4 -9.49 1.09 17.73
N LEU A 5 -9.83 1.97 16.80
CA LEU A 5 -8.87 2.64 15.92
C LEU A 5 -7.87 3.53 16.68
N SER A 6 -8.27 4.06 17.85
CA SER A 6 -7.41 4.90 18.68
C SER A 6 -6.25 4.10 19.26
N ARG A 7 -6.55 2.92 19.84
CA ARG A 7 -5.52 2.00 20.37
C ARG A 7 -4.63 1.42 19.29
N LEU A 8 -5.20 1.12 18.11
CA LEU A 8 -4.42 0.68 16.97
C LEU A 8 -3.39 1.74 16.59
N LYS A 9 -3.82 3.01 16.48
CA LYS A 9 -2.95 4.14 16.13
C LYS A 9 -1.79 4.33 17.12
N GLU A 10 -2.04 4.13 18.41
CA GLU A 10 -1.01 4.21 19.47
C GLU A 10 0.01 3.07 19.41
N SER A 11 -0.39 1.90 18.90
CA SER A 11 0.49 0.73 18.74
C SER A 11 1.26 0.71 17.41
N LEU A 12 0.94 1.62 16.49
CA LEU A 12 1.66 1.69 15.22
C LEU A 12 3.04 2.32 15.45
N PRO A 13 4.10 1.77 14.84
CA PRO A 13 5.41 2.39 14.88
C PRO A 13 5.33 3.83 14.36
N THR A 14 6.14 4.71 14.95
CA THR A 14 6.25 6.11 14.51
C THR A 14 6.53 6.13 13.02
N PRO A 15 5.73 6.83 12.20
CA PRO A 15 5.95 6.87 10.77
C PRO A 15 7.34 7.46 10.51
N THR A 16 8.21 6.66 9.92
CA THR A 16 9.42 7.20 9.30
C THR A 16 8.95 8.16 8.20
N PRO A 17 9.45 9.40 8.15
CA PRO A 17 9.16 10.27 7.01
C PRO A 17 9.60 9.54 5.74
N TYR A 18 8.62 9.14 4.93
CA TYR A 18 8.86 8.47 3.66
C TYR A 18 9.64 9.41 2.73
N LEU A 19 10.45 8.84 1.85
CA LEU A 19 11.26 9.59 0.86
C LEU A 19 10.40 10.45 -0.09
N GLN A 20 9.08 10.17 -0.19
CA GLN A 20 8.13 10.90 -1.04
C GLN A 20 6.79 11.12 -0.31
N GLU A 21 6.22 12.32 -0.46
CA GLU A 21 4.85 12.61 -0.05
C GLU A 21 3.89 12.11 -1.15
N TYR A 22 3.14 11.04 -0.86
CA TYR A 22 2.11 10.56 -1.78
C TYR A 22 0.82 11.37 -1.67
N THR A 23 0.20 11.64 -2.81
CA THR A 23 -1.12 12.29 -2.86
C THR A 23 -2.22 11.28 -3.11
N SER A 24 -3.46 11.64 -2.77
CA SER A 24 -4.62 10.78 -3.08
C SER A 24 -4.88 10.65 -4.59
N GLY A 25 -4.58 11.68 -5.39
CA GLY A 25 -4.72 11.63 -6.84
C GLY A 25 -3.73 10.68 -7.51
N LEU A 26 -2.49 10.58 -6.98
CA LEU A 26 -1.52 9.58 -7.44
C LEU A 26 -2.07 8.15 -7.34
N PHE A 27 -2.60 7.78 -6.17
CA PHE A 27 -3.19 6.45 -5.99
C PHE A 27 -4.42 6.22 -6.87
N ARG A 28 -5.25 7.24 -7.07
CA ARG A 28 -6.39 7.15 -8.01
C ARG A 28 -5.93 6.90 -9.44
N ALA A 29 -4.91 7.60 -9.91
CA ALA A 29 -4.35 7.39 -11.23
C ALA A 29 -3.84 5.95 -11.41
N ILE A 30 -3.14 5.42 -10.39
CA ILE A 30 -2.68 4.02 -10.37
C ILE A 30 -3.88 3.05 -10.39
N GLU A 31 -4.90 3.27 -9.55
CA GLU A 31 -6.07 2.40 -9.48
C GLU A 31 -6.87 2.38 -10.79
N PHE A 32 -7.07 3.54 -11.43
CA PHE A 32 -7.75 3.60 -12.73
C PHE A 32 -6.97 2.86 -13.79
N ALA A 33 -5.65 3.09 -13.91
CA ALA A 33 -4.81 2.39 -14.86
C ALA A 33 -4.77 0.87 -14.63
N HIS A 34 -4.90 0.42 -13.37
CA HIS A 34 -4.91 -0.99 -13.03
C HIS A 34 -6.24 -1.70 -13.36
N ASN A 35 -7.37 -1.04 -13.13
CA ASN A 35 -8.69 -1.66 -13.21
C ASN A 35 -9.48 -1.34 -14.48
N THR A 36 -9.04 -0.34 -15.26
CA THR A 36 -9.81 0.23 -16.36
C THR A 36 -9.03 0.12 -17.66
N HIS A 37 -9.71 -0.31 -18.73
CA HIS A 37 -9.11 -0.42 -20.07
C HIS A 37 -9.59 0.66 -21.04
N TYR A 38 -10.67 1.36 -20.68
CA TYR A 38 -11.29 2.38 -21.52
C TYR A 38 -11.16 3.77 -20.92
N SER A 39 -10.83 4.75 -21.76
CA SER A 39 -10.56 6.13 -21.34
C SER A 39 -11.80 6.88 -20.85
N ASP A 40 -12.99 6.45 -21.27
CA ASP A 40 -14.29 7.05 -20.91
C ASP A 40 -14.80 6.60 -19.55
N GLU A 41 -14.26 5.51 -19.01
CA GLU A 41 -14.54 5.01 -17.65
C GLU A 41 -13.66 5.68 -16.58
N VAL A 42 -12.65 6.46 -16.99
CA VAL A 42 -11.70 7.13 -16.09
C VAL A 42 -12.25 8.49 -15.65
N ASP A 43 -12.33 8.73 -14.34
CA ASP A 43 -12.60 10.05 -13.80
C ASP A 43 -11.34 10.94 -13.84
N TRP A 44 -11.11 11.58 -14.98
CA TRP A 44 -9.96 12.46 -15.21
C TRP A 44 -9.91 13.69 -14.31
N ASN A 45 -11.00 14.03 -13.61
CA ASN A 45 -11.01 15.14 -12.65
C ASN A 45 -10.54 14.72 -11.26
N SER A 46 -10.29 13.42 -11.06
CA SER A 46 -9.96 12.86 -9.76
C SER A 46 -8.46 12.90 -9.41
N PHE A 47 -7.62 13.30 -10.37
CA PHE A 47 -6.17 13.46 -10.28
C PHE A 47 -5.67 14.51 -11.30
N THR A 48 -4.48 15.04 -11.10
CA THR A 48 -3.83 15.99 -12.01
C THR A 48 -2.99 15.27 -13.07
N LEU A 49 -2.61 15.97 -14.14
CA LEU A 49 -1.67 15.45 -15.12
C LEU A 49 -0.32 15.08 -14.49
N GLU A 50 0.16 15.89 -13.54
CA GLU A 50 1.43 15.65 -12.83
C GLU A 50 1.37 14.34 -12.03
N GLU A 51 0.27 14.07 -11.34
CA GLU A 51 0.05 12.82 -10.61
C GLU A 51 -0.01 11.61 -11.54
N ALA A 52 -0.65 11.75 -12.71
CA ALA A 52 -0.69 10.69 -13.72
C ALA A 52 0.70 10.43 -14.34
N MET A 53 1.48 11.47 -14.59
CA MET A 53 2.86 11.35 -15.08
C MET A 53 3.75 10.66 -14.04
N LEU A 54 3.61 11.03 -12.77
CA LEU A 54 4.34 10.39 -11.67
C LEU A 54 3.96 8.91 -11.53
N ALA A 55 2.66 8.57 -11.63
CA ALA A 55 2.21 7.18 -11.64
C ALA A 55 2.85 6.36 -12.78
N MET A 56 2.95 6.96 -13.98
CA MET A 56 3.60 6.34 -15.13
C MET A 56 5.11 6.15 -14.92
N GLU A 57 5.80 7.16 -14.37
CA GLU A 57 7.23 7.07 -14.04
C GLU A 57 7.49 5.94 -13.03
N MET A 58 6.68 5.87 -11.97
CA MET A 58 6.73 4.79 -10.98
C MET A 58 6.45 3.42 -11.61
N ALA A 59 5.55 3.32 -12.59
CA ALA A 59 5.29 2.07 -13.31
C ALA A 59 6.47 1.64 -14.18
N CYS A 60 7.11 2.59 -14.88
CA CYS A 60 8.29 2.31 -15.68
C CYS A 60 9.52 1.93 -14.84
N ALA A 61 9.62 2.45 -13.62
CA ALA A 61 10.69 2.15 -12.68
C ALA A 61 10.43 0.88 -11.84
N TYR A 62 9.26 0.24 -11.96
CA TYR A 62 8.89 -0.90 -11.12
C TYR A 62 9.64 -2.17 -11.51
N GLU A 63 10.33 -2.78 -10.55
CA GLU A 63 11.03 -4.05 -10.75
C GLU A 63 10.13 -5.24 -10.40
N GLY A 64 9.76 -6.04 -11.40
CA GLY A 64 8.89 -7.21 -11.22
C GLY A 64 9.53 -8.43 -10.56
N VAL A 65 10.84 -8.36 -10.23
CA VAL A 65 11.62 -9.48 -9.66
C VAL A 65 12.00 -9.18 -8.20
N GLU A 66 11.07 -8.71 -7.39
CA GLU A 66 11.18 -8.85 -5.94
C GLU A 66 10.66 -10.24 -5.55
N GLY A 67 11.56 -11.22 -5.56
CA GLY A 67 11.26 -12.54 -5.01
C GLY A 67 11.10 -12.45 -3.50
N LEU A 68 10.07 -13.10 -2.94
CA LEU A 68 9.88 -13.27 -1.49
C LEU A 68 11.10 -13.91 -0.79
N ASP A 69 11.93 -14.64 -1.53
CA ASP A 69 13.15 -15.31 -1.05
C ASP A 69 14.42 -14.44 -1.17
N GLY A 70 14.30 -13.20 -1.68
CA GLY A 70 15.41 -12.30 -2.02
C GLY A 70 15.63 -11.14 -1.06
N TYR A 71 15.14 -11.20 0.18
CA TYR A 71 15.46 -10.22 1.23
C TYR A 71 16.92 -10.38 1.74
N SER A 72 17.89 -10.46 0.84
CA SER A 72 19.26 -10.06 1.15
C SER A 72 19.20 -8.60 1.58
N ALA A 73 19.49 -8.36 2.86
CA ALA A 73 19.38 -7.06 3.51
C ALA A 73 20.13 -5.96 2.72
N GLY A 74 19.44 -5.28 1.81
CA GLY A 74 20.03 -4.21 0.99
C GLY A 74 19.22 -3.87 -0.25
N ASP A 75 18.68 -4.86 -0.95
CA ASP A 75 17.99 -4.61 -2.24
C ASP A 75 16.48 -4.57 -2.03
N ARG A 76 15.95 -3.35 -1.85
CA ARG A 76 14.51 -3.05 -1.91
C ARG A 76 14.25 -2.12 -3.09
N PRO A 77 14.39 -2.62 -4.34
CA PRO A 77 14.34 -1.76 -5.53
C PRO A 77 13.01 -1.00 -5.67
N ASN A 78 11.92 -1.52 -5.08
CA ASN A 78 10.62 -0.87 -5.13
C ASN A 78 10.27 -0.06 -3.86
N GLU A 79 11.19 0.09 -2.90
CA GLU A 79 10.96 0.91 -1.69
C GLU A 79 10.73 2.37 -2.09
N GLY A 80 9.62 2.96 -1.64
CA GLY A 80 9.23 4.31 -2.05
C GLY A 80 8.48 4.39 -3.38
N ASN A 81 8.13 3.26 -4.00
CA ASN A 81 7.27 3.23 -5.19
C ASN A 81 5.79 3.10 -4.78
N ALA A 82 4.94 4.06 -5.14
CA ALA A 82 3.53 4.05 -4.73
C ALA A 82 2.74 2.83 -5.24
N ILE A 83 3.13 2.23 -6.37
CA ILE A 83 2.52 0.99 -6.87
C ILE A 83 2.84 -0.17 -5.94
N HIS A 84 4.09 -0.26 -5.46
CA HIS A 84 4.52 -1.29 -4.52
C HIS A 84 3.77 -1.18 -3.20
N GLU A 85 3.68 0.04 -2.67
CA GLU A 85 2.97 0.33 -1.43
C GLU A 85 1.47 0.03 -1.54
N LEU A 86 0.84 0.36 -2.69
CA LEU A 86 -0.56 0.01 -2.96
C LEU A 86 -0.77 -1.50 -2.94
N LEU A 87 0.08 -2.27 -3.63
CA LEU A 87 -0.02 -3.73 -3.69
C LEU A 87 0.18 -4.38 -2.31
N LEU A 88 1.18 -3.93 -1.54
CA LEU A 88 1.41 -4.39 -0.16
C LEU A 88 0.21 -4.08 0.74
N SER A 89 -0.39 -2.90 0.62
CA SER A 89 -1.56 -2.52 1.41
C SER A 89 -2.77 -3.41 1.10
N GLN A 90 -3.03 -3.69 -0.19
CA GLN A 90 -4.12 -4.55 -0.62
C GLN A 90 -3.92 -5.99 -0.15
N TYR A 91 -2.69 -6.49 -0.24
CA TYR A 91 -2.33 -7.80 0.29
C TYR A 91 -2.58 -7.88 1.81
N THR A 92 -2.10 -6.87 2.55
CA THR A 92 -2.28 -6.79 4.01
C THR A 92 -3.75 -6.78 4.39
N ILE A 93 -4.58 -5.96 3.72
CA ILE A 93 -6.03 -5.91 3.95
C ILE A 93 -6.69 -7.26 3.65
N ARG A 94 -6.30 -7.93 2.56
CA ARG A 94 -6.81 -9.27 2.22
C ARG A 94 -6.40 -10.29 3.28
N ALA A 95 -5.15 -10.27 3.74
CA ALA A 95 -4.66 -11.15 4.80
C ALA A 95 -5.42 -10.94 6.11
N LEU A 96 -5.67 -9.68 6.51
CA LEU A 96 -6.47 -9.36 7.69
C LEU A 96 -7.93 -9.84 7.57
N LYS A 97 -8.54 -9.74 6.39
CA LYS A 97 -9.89 -10.25 6.14
C LYS A 97 -9.95 -11.79 6.16
N ALA A 98 -8.89 -12.45 5.70
CA ALA A 98 -8.78 -13.90 5.65
C ALA A 98 -8.35 -14.51 7.00
N ALA A 99 -7.67 -13.73 7.85
CA ALA A 99 -7.33 -14.14 9.20
C ALA A 99 -8.63 -14.44 9.97
N SER A 100 -8.80 -15.71 10.33
CA SER A 100 -9.85 -16.09 11.26
C SER A 100 -9.64 -15.30 12.55
N PRO A 101 -10.70 -14.75 13.18
CA PRO A 101 -10.53 -14.17 14.51
C PRO A 101 -9.97 -15.25 15.41
N GLU A 102 -8.73 -15.10 15.85
CA GLU A 102 -8.15 -16.00 16.84
C GLU A 102 -9.13 -16.08 18.01
N LYS A 103 -9.55 -17.30 18.34
CA LYS A 103 -10.23 -17.55 19.59
C LYS A 103 -9.26 -17.06 20.66
N ARG A 104 -9.55 -15.91 21.25
CA ARG A 104 -8.88 -15.39 22.45
C ARG A 104 -9.06 -16.42 23.56
N GLY A 105 -8.19 -17.41 23.58
CA GLY A 105 -7.95 -18.28 24.72
C GLY A 105 -6.74 -17.73 25.45
N GLU A 106 -7.01 -17.27 26.67
CA GLU A 106 -6.08 -17.19 27.81
C GLU A 106 -4.94 -16.16 27.74
N ASP A 107 -5.12 -15.13 28.58
CA ASP A 107 -4.12 -14.34 29.31
C ASP A 107 -2.84 -13.92 28.58
N VAL A 108 -2.92 -12.76 27.91
CA VAL A 108 -1.73 -11.98 27.58
C VAL A 108 -1.45 -11.02 28.75
N GLU A 109 -0.64 -11.47 29.70
CA GLU A 109 0.03 -10.58 30.68
C GLU A 109 1.20 -9.88 29.99
N PHE A 110 1.26 -8.55 30.07
CA PHE A 110 2.45 -7.76 29.72
C PHE A 110 3.11 -7.28 31.01
N PHE A 111 4.40 -7.60 31.19
CA PHE A 111 5.27 -7.08 32.25
C PHE A 111 5.73 -5.66 31.97
#